data_AF-A0A822AZ16-F1
#
_entry.id   AF-A0A822AZ16-F1
#
_cell.length_a   1.000
_cell.length_b   1.000
_cell.length_c   1.000
_cell.angle_alpha   90.00
_cell.angle_beta   90.00
_cell.angle_gamma   90.00
#
_symmetry.space_group_name_H-M   'P 1'
#
loop_
_entity.id
_entity.type
_entity.pdbx_description
1 polymer ?
#
loop_
_entity_poly.entity_id
_entity_poly.type
_entity_poly.pdbx_seq_one_letter_code
_entity_poly.pdbx_strand_id
1 'polypeptide(L)'
;MNCVLTVSQTRYLVNSSTSRHGYLNIRLIQDEYDELRNRLQTFQSKNEPIDLLDYNKCPQSPVWTIIRQGLDFFRISPKYVFRVIPIEINVRHASIVVRELRFEIDKSEQKPSEHDEKKYKTALAFLAGDAAMCVHFWPGRGMNSGMKAAMALARNIVRTCTSKNSINIRKPLRFLDFLDYEGFMARL
;
A
#
# COMPACT_ATOMS: atom_id res chain seq x y z
N MET A 1 9.51 -21.76 2.94
CA MET A 1 9.92 -20.38 3.32
C MET A 1 9.05 -19.30 2.69
N ASN A 2 8.63 -19.42 1.41
CA ASN A 2 7.80 -18.41 0.73
C ASN A 2 6.43 -18.16 1.37
N CYS A 3 5.74 -19.20 1.88
CA CYS A 3 4.42 -19.05 2.51
C CYS A 3 4.43 -18.08 3.71
N VAL A 4 5.46 -18.19 4.57
CA VAL A 4 5.60 -17.34 5.75
C VAL A 4 5.88 -15.88 5.36
N LEU A 5 6.73 -15.66 4.35
CA LEU A 5 7.02 -14.31 3.85
C LEU A 5 5.81 -13.64 3.20
N THR A 6 5.02 -14.38 2.42
CA THR A 6 3.79 -13.86 1.79
C THR A 6 2.71 -13.53 2.84
N VAL A 7 2.54 -14.36 3.87
CA VAL A 7 1.61 -14.07 4.98
C VAL A 7 2.07 -12.85 5.77
N SER A 8 3.37 -12.72 6.04
CA SER A 8 3.91 -11.53 6.69
C SER A 8 3.72 -10.26 5.84
N GLN A 9 3.95 -10.32 4.52
CA GLN A 9 3.78 -9.16 3.62
C GLN A 9 2.31 -8.75 3.42
N THR A 10 1.37 -9.70 3.47
CA THR A 10 -0.06 -9.40 3.36
C THR A 10 -0.63 -8.85 4.66
N ARG A 11 0.00 -9.14 5.81
CA ARG A 11 -0.50 -8.74 7.12
C ARG A 11 0.21 -7.52 7.73
N TYR A 12 1.52 -7.40 7.55
CA TYR A 12 2.32 -6.35 8.14
C TYR A 12 3.14 -5.60 7.09
N LEU A 13 3.16 -4.27 7.17
CA LEU A 13 3.97 -3.40 6.31
C LEU A 13 4.58 -2.27 7.15
N VAL A 14 5.91 -2.27 7.28
CA VAL A 14 6.65 -1.19 7.93
C VAL A 14 7.10 -0.16 6.91
N ASN A 15 6.70 1.09 7.14
CA ASN A 15 7.12 2.24 6.35
C ASN A 15 7.89 3.22 7.25
N SER A 16 8.95 3.82 6.72
CA SER A 16 9.66 4.93 7.37
C SER A 16 9.25 6.26 6.73
N SER A 17 9.00 7.28 7.55
CA SER A 17 8.91 8.67 7.13
C SER A 17 10.29 9.31 7.15
N THR A 18 10.48 10.38 6.36
CA THR A 18 11.71 11.21 6.37
C THR A 18 11.96 11.85 7.74
N SER A 19 10.96 11.91 8.61
CA SER A 19 10.98 12.62 9.88
C SER A 19 11.34 11.77 11.11
N ARG A 20 12.23 10.77 11.03
CA ARG A 20 12.57 9.81 12.13
C ARG A 20 11.38 9.02 12.72
N HIS A 21 10.19 9.19 12.16
CA HIS A 21 8.99 8.44 12.53
C HIS A 21 8.75 7.34 11.50
N GLY A 22 8.06 6.28 11.91
CA GLY A 22 7.65 5.20 11.04
C GLY A 22 6.26 4.70 11.40
N TYR A 23 5.69 3.90 10.52
CA TYR A 23 4.37 3.33 10.68
C TYR A 23 4.46 1.82 10.45
N LEU A 24 3.97 1.04 11.41
CA LEU A 24 3.66 -0.36 11.20
C LEU A 24 2.18 -0.43 10.79
N ASN A 25 1.93 -0.74 9.52
CA ASN A 25 0.60 -0.96 8.99
C ASN A 25 0.24 -2.43 9.20
N ILE A 26 -0.94 -2.69 9.74
CA ILE A 26 -1.43 -4.03 10.04
C ILE A 26 -2.77 -4.20 9.35
N ARG A 27 -2.89 -5.21 8.48
CA ARG A 27 -4.16 -5.58 7.88
C ARG A 27 -4.96 -6.41 8.90
N LEU A 28 -6.16 -5.93 9.21
CA LEU A 28 -7.09 -6.57 10.13
C LEU A 28 -8.27 -7.18 9.35
N ILE A 29 -8.81 -8.28 9.84
CA ILE A 29 -10.14 -8.73 9.44
C ILE A 29 -11.23 -7.94 10.19
N GLN A 30 -12.49 -8.09 9.77
CA GLN A 30 -13.61 -7.33 10.33
C GLN A 30 -13.70 -7.43 11.85
N ASP A 31 -13.67 -8.65 12.39
CA ASP A 31 -13.80 -8.89 13.84
C ASP A 31 -12.68 -8.23 14.64
N GLU A 32 -11.45 -8.29 14.14
CA GLU A 32 -10.28 -7.65 14.77
C GLU A 32 -10.36 -6.12 14.70
N TYR A 33 -10.85 -5.58 13.57
CA TYR A 33 -11.05 -4.15 13.39
C TYR A 33 -12.12 -3.62 14.36
N ASP A 34 -13.25 -4.32 14.47
CA ASP A 34 -14.33 -3.94 15.37
C ASP A 34 -13.89 -4.02 16.83
N GLU A 35 -13.13 -5.06 17.20
CA GLU A 35 -12.54 -5.17 18.52
C GLU A 35 -11.61 -3.98 18.84
N LEU A 36 -10.70 -3.66 17.93
CA LEU A 36 -9.78 -2.52 18.09
C LEU A 36 -10.54 -1.20 18.20
N ARG A 37 -11.53 -0.98 17.33
CA ARG A 37 -12.34 0.24 17.33
C ARG A 37 -13.06 0.43 18.66
N ASN A 38 -13.71 -0.61 19.17
CA ASN A 38 -14.43 -0.56 20.45
C ASN A 38 -13.48 -0.26 21.63
N ARG A 39 -12.29 -0.87 21.63
CA ARG A 39 -11.27 -0.60 22.67
C ARG A 39 -10.72 0.81 22.60
N LEU A 40 -10.40 1.31 21.40
CA LEU A 40 -9.91 2.67 21.22
C LEU A 40 -10.95 3.73 21.63
N GLN A 41 -12.23 3.50 21.34
CA GLN A 41 -13.31 4.36 21.83
C GLN A 41 -13.38 4.40 23.36
N THR A 42 -13.14 3.26 24.02
CA THR A 42 -13.09 3.18 25.48
C THR A 42 -11.91 3.95 26.08
N PHE A 43 -10.74 3.90 25.44
CA PHE A 43 -9.59 4.70 25.88
C PHE A 43 -9.82 6.19 25.68
N GLN A 44 -10.44 6.57 24.56
CA GLN A 44 -10.79 7.95 24.26
C GLN A 44 -11.79 8.52 25.27
N SER A 45 -12.83 7.76 25.64
CA SER A 45 -13.83 8.21 26.61
C SER A 45 -13.27 8.38 28.02
N LYS A 46 -12.26 7.59 28.39
CA LYS A 46 -11.55 7.69 29.67
C LYS A 46 -10.34 8.63 29.66
N ASN A 47 -10.01 9.21 28.50
CA ASN A 47 -8.81 10.01 28.26
C ASN A 47 -7.52 9.30 28.71
N GLU A 48 -7.46 7.97 28.54
CA GLU A 48 -6.31 7.15 28.92
C GLU A 48 -5.38 6.92 27.72
N PRO A 49 -4.04 7.00 27.91
CA PRO A 49 -3.10 6.64 26.87
C PRO A 49 -3.12 5.14 26.61
N ILE A 50 -2.85 4.76 25.35
CA ILE A 50 -2.64 3.36 24.98
C ILE A 50 -1.28 2.94 25.51
N ASP A 51 -1.26 1.90 26.33
CA ASP A 51 -0.04 1.23 26.76
C ASP A 51 -0.08 -0.25 26.36
N LEU A 52 0.72 -0.61 25.36
CA LEU A 52 0.80 -1.97 24.84
C LEU A 52 1.51 -2.94 25.78
N LEU A 53 2.21 -2.44 26.81
CA LEU A 53 2.86 -3.25 27.84
C LEU A 53 1.90 -3.60 29.00
N ASP A 54 0.81 -2.84 29.16
CA ASP A 54 -0.21 -3.10 30.17
C ASP A 54 -1.24 -4.13 29.66
N TYR A 55 -1.08 -5.38 30.10
CA TYR A 55 -1.98 -6.49 29.72
C TYR A 55 -3.39 -6.36 30.32
N ASN A 56 -3.62 -5.50 31.31
CA ASN A 56 -4.99 -5.23 31.80
C ASN A 56 -5.73 -4.30 30.84
N LYS A 57 -5.02 -3.33 30.25
CA LYS A 57 -5.57 -2.38 29.27
C LYS A 57 -5.63 -3.00 27.88
N CYS A 58 -4.57 -3.67 27.45
CA CYS A 58 -4.42 -4.33 26.16
C CYS A 58 -4.33 -5.85 26.35
N PRO A 59 -5.46 -6.54 26.60
CA PRO A 59 -5.49 -7.97 26.94
C PRO A 59 -4.95 -8.86 25.83
N GLN A 60 -4.76 -10.15 26.13
CA GLN A 60 -4.43 -11.17 25.12
C GLN A 60 -5.66 -11.55 24.28
N SER A 61 -6.25 -10.56 23.61
CA SER A 61 -7.21 -10.82 22.55
C SER A 61 -6.50 -11.02 21.20
N PRO A 62 -7.21 -11.52 20.17
CA PRO A 62 -6.63 -11.69 18.84
C PRO A 62 -5.93 -10.41 18.34
N VAL A 63 -6.62 -9.26 18.37
CA VAL A 63 -6.08 -8.03 17.77
C VAL A 63 -4.82 -7.52 18.47
N TRP A 64 -4.78 -7.50 19.80
CA TRP A 64 -3.58 -7.05 20.53
C TRP A 64 -2.42 -8.03 20.39
N THR A 65 -2.72 -9.32 20.27
CA THR A 65 -1.71 -10.35 19.99
C THR A 65 -1.07 -10.13 18.63
N ILE A 66 -1.87 -9.83 17.60
CA ILE A 66 -1.38 -9.50 16.26
C ILE A 66 -0.54 -8.22 16.26
N ILE A 67 -0.98 -7.18 16.97
CA ILE A 67 -0.20 -5.94 17.11
C ILE A 67 1.17 -6.25 17.74
N ARG A 68 1.21 -7.00 18.85
CA ARG A 68 2.46 -7.37 19.52
C ARG A 68 3.36 -8.25 18.65
N GLN A 69 2.79 -9.22 17.93
CA GLN A 69 3.53 -10.07 16.99
C GLN A 69 4.15 -9.24 15.87
N GLY A 70 3.42 -8.27 15.30
CA GLY A 70 3.96 -7.37 14.28
C GLY A 70 5.13 -6.53 14.80
N LEU A 71 5.01 -6.00 16.01
CA LEU A 71 6.10 -5.25 16.66
C LEU A 71 7.33 -6.12 16.91
N ASP A 72 7.14 -7.33 17.44
CA ASP A 72 8.22 -8.30 17.67
C ASP A 72 8.92 -8.71 16.37
N PHE A 73 8.14 -8.98 15.32
CA PHE A 73 8.64 -9.37 14.00
C PHE A 73 9.61 -8.33 13.40
N PHE A 74 9.30 -7.04 13.55
CA PHE A 74 10.16 -5.95 13.09
C PHE A 74 11.10 -5.40 14.18
N ARG A 75 11.17 -6.05 15.35
CA ARG A 75 11.99 -5.65 16.50
C ARG A 75 11.72 -4.21 16.97
N ILE A 76 10.48 -3.78 16.89
CA ILE A 76 10.02 -2.47 17.36
C ILE A 76 9.57 -2.61 18.80
N SER A 77 10.22 -1.88 19.72
CA SER A 77 9.81 -1.90 21.12
C SER A 77 8.44 -1.23 21.29
N PRO A 78 7.47 -1.84 22.02
CA PRO A 78 6.15 -1.27 22.23
C PRO A 78 6.16 0.12 22.87
N LYS A 79 7.20 0.46 23.64
CA LYS A 79 7.41 1.79 24.25
C LYS A 79 7.57 2.92 23.24
N TYR A 80 7.88 2.62 21.99
CA TYR A 80 8.00 3.59 20.89
C TYR A 80 6.71 3.74 20.08
N VAL A 81 5.64 3.03 20.47
CA VAL A 81 4.33 3.16 19.81
C VAL A 81 3.55 4.27 20.49
N PHE A 82 3.48 5.42 19.82
CA PHE A 82 2.77 6.59 20.34
C PHE A 82 1.26 6.57 20.04
N ARG A 83 0.84 5.85 18.99
CA ARG A 83 -0.55 5.86 18.54
C ARG A 83 -0.90 4.61 17.74
N VAL A 84 -2.13 4.13 17.90
CA VAL A 84 -2.75 3.13 17.04
C VAL A 84 -3.98 3.77 16.39
N ILE A 85 -4.04 3.76 15.06
CA ILE A 85 -5.14 4.37 14.29
C ILE A 85 -5.79 3.28 13.42
N PRO A 86 -7.10 3.02 13.59
CA PRO A 86 -7.85 2.19 12.66
C PRO A 86 -8.22 3.01 11.43
N ILE A 87 -7.95 2.46 10.24
CA ILE A 87 -8.33 3.09 8.96
C ILE A 87 -9.15 2.07 8.18
N GLU A 88 -10.41 2.39 7.93
CA GLU A 88 -11.26 1.58 7.05
C GLU A 88 -10.99 1.95 5.59
N ILE A 89 -10.57 0.96 4.80
CA ILE A 89 -10.32 1.13 3.37
C ILE A 89 -11.30 0.25 2.62
N ASN A 90 -12.28 0.87 1.95
CA ASN A 90 -13.21 0.15 1.10
C ASN A 90 -12.53 -0.22 -0.23
N VAL A 91 -12.08 -1.48 -0.31
CA VAL A 91 -11.41 -2.03 -1.49
C VAL A 91 -12.36 -2.73 -2.48
N ARG A 92 -13.69 -2.68 -2.28
CA ARG A 92 -14.67 -3.37 -3.15
C ARG A 92 -14.60 -2.94 -4.62
N HIS A 93 -14.10 -1.73 -4.89
CA HIS A 93 -14.02 -1.15 -6.23
C HIS A 93 -12.58 -0.80 -6.66
N ALA A 94 -11.57 -1.26 -5.93
CA ALA A 94 -10.17 -1.01 -6.25
C ALA A 94 -9.64 -2.02 -7.29
N SER A 95 -10.28 -2.04 -8.46
CA SER A 95 -9.93 -2.93 -9.58
C SER A 95 -9.00 -2.27 -10.61
N ILE A 96 -8.62 -1.01 -10.41
CA ILE A 96 -7.74 -0.27 -11.31
C ILE A 96 -6.29 -0.48 -10.87
N VAL A 97 -5.49 -1.11 -11.73
CA VAL A 97 -4.08 -1.43 -11.48
C VAL A 97 -3.12 -0.48 -12.19
N VAL A 98 -3.63 0.43 -13.02
CA VAL A 98 -2.89 1.47 -13.73
C VAL A 98 -3.59 2.80 -13.50
N ARG A 99 -2.86 3.78 -12.96
CA ARG A 99 -3.42 5.11 -12.72
C ARG A 99 -2.45 6.20 -13.17
N GLU A 100 -3.01 7.22 -13.80
CA GLU A 100 -2.29 8.46 -14.07
C GLU A 100 -2.33 9.34 -12.82
N LEU A 101 -1.16 9.61 -12.25
CA LEU A 101 -0.95 10.47 -11.08
C LEU A 101 -0.45 11.84 -11.53
N ARG A 102 -1.01 12.90 -10.96
CA ARG A 102 -0.59 14.29 -11.20
C ARG A 102 0.10 14.82 -9.95
N PHE A 103 1.31 15.35 -10.13
CA PHE A 103 2.13 15.94 -9.09
C PHE A 103 2.26 17.43 -9.38
N GLU A 104 1.98 18.28 -8.39
CA GLU A 104 2.26 19.71 -8.49
C GLU A 104 3.79 19.91 -8.43
N ILE A 105 4.32 20.70 -9.35
CA ILE A 105 5.74 21.06 -9.33
C ILE A 105 5.86 22.33 -8.49
N ASP A 106 6.41 22.22 -7.29
CA ASP A 106 6.74 23.40 -6.49
C ASP A 106 7.75 24.27 -7.24
N LYS A 107 7.33 25.49 -7.62
CA LYS A 107 8.21 26.52 -8.18
C LYS A 107 8.92 27.23 -7.03
N SER A 108 9.79 26.57 -6.28
CA SER A 108 10.52 27.20 -5.18
C SER A 108 11.61 28.20 -5.61
N GLU A 109 11.80 28.48 -6.92
CA GLU A 109 12.85 29.40 -7.40
C GLU A 109 12.45 30.33 -8.56
N GLN A 110 11.16 30.66 -8.77
CA GLN A 110 10.78 31.64 -9.80
C GLN A 110 9.83 32.73 -9.28
N LYS A 111 10.18 33.99 -9.57
CA LYS A 111 9.42 35.20 -9.17
C LYS A 111 7.97 35.12 -9.67
N PRO A 112 7.00 35.57 -8.84
CA PRO A 112 5.58 35.49 -9.18
C PRO A 112 5.27 36.37 -10.38
N SER A 113 4.67 35.79 -11.41
CA SER A 113 4.10 36.53 -12.55
C SER A 113 2.59 36.34 -12.50
N GLU A 114 1.80 37.39 -12.74
CA GLU A 114 0.33 37.46 -12.52
C GLU A 114 -0.54 36.42 -13.27
N HIS A 115 0.05 35.51 -14.04
CA HIS A 115 -0.63 34.37 -14.66
C HIS A 115 0.09 33.04 -14.36
N ASP A 116 0.31 32.75 -13.08
CA ASP A 116 0.93 31.48 -12.65
C ASP A 116 -0.09 30.32 -12.69
N GLU A 117 -0.31 29.76 -13.88
CA GLU A 117 -0.92 28.43 -14.00
C GLU A 117 -0.06 27.40 -13.27
N LYS A 118 -0.67 26.68 -12.32
CA LYS A 118 -0.04 25.55 -11.62
C LYS A 118 0.45 24.53 -12.65
N LYS A 119 1.77 24.30 -12.68
CA LYS A 119 2.39 23.32 -13.59
C LYS A 119 2.38 21.94 -12.93
N TYR A 120 1.69 21.00 -13.56
CA TYR A 120 1.62 19.62 -13.09
C TYR A 120 2.57 18.72 -13.90
N LYS A 121 3.24 17.79 -13.21
CA LYS A 121 3.92 16.65 -13.83
C LYS A 121 3.01 15.43 -13.72
N THR A 122 2.94 14.66 -14.79
CA THR A 122 2.15 13.43 -14.82
C THR A 122 3.07 12.21 -14.76
N ALA A 123 2.70 11.20 -13.97
CA ALA A 123 3.35 9.89 -13.98
C ALA A 123 2.31 8.77 -14.02
N LEU A 124 2.67 7.64 -14.60
CA LEU A 124 1.85 6.42 -14.52
C LEU A 124 2.31 5.58 -13.33
N ALA A 125 1.36 5.22 -12.48
CA ALA A 125 1.53 4.26 -11.40
C ALA A 125 0.92 2.93 -11.80
N PHE A 126 1.61 1.85 -11.43
CA PHE A 126 1.20 0.48 -11.72
C PHE A 126 1.17 -0.32 -10.41
N LEU A 127 0.13 -1.12 -10.23
CA LEU A 127 0.04 -2.14 -9.19
C LEU A 127 0.25 -3.51 -9.83
N ALA A 128 1.00 -4.38 -9.15
CA ALA A 128 1.25 -5.75 -9.55
C ALA A 128 1.41 -6.66 -8.33
N GLY A 129 1.15 -7.97 -8.50
CA GLY A 129 1.29 -8.95 -7.42
C GLY A 129 0.38 -8.66 -6.23
N ASP A 130 0.87 -8.88 -5.02
CA ASP A 130 0.08 -8.72 -3.77
C ASP A 130 -0.37 -7.27 -3.51
N ALA A 131 0.27 -6.29 -4.17
CA ALA A 131 -0.17 -4.90 -4.15
C ALA A 131 -1.41 -4.65 -5.03
N ALA A 132 -1.65 -5.49 -6.04
CA ALA A 132 -2.79 -5.42 -6.94
C ALA A 132 -3.87 -6.46 -6.63
N MET A 133 -3.52 -7.57 -5.99
CA MET A 133 -4.37 -8.76 -5.90
C MET A 133 -4.40 -9.33 -4.50
N CYS A 134 -5.61 -9.62 -4.00
CA CYS A 134 -5.79 -10.50 -2.85
C CYS A 134 -5.99 -11.94 -3.34
N VAL A 135 -4.90 -12.69 -3.47
CA VAL A 135 -4.95 -14.12 -3.77
C VAL A 135 -5.12 -14.94 -2.49
N HIS A 136 -6.05 -15.90 -2.49
CA HIS A 136 -6.13 -16.87 -1.41
C HIS A 136 -4.83 -17.71 -1.38
N PHE A 137 -4.26 -17.90 -0.18
CA PHE A 137 -2.94 -18.53 -0.01
C PHE A 137 -2.92 -19.98 -0.53
N TRP A 138 -4.05 -20.69 -0.48
CA TRP A 138 -4.23 -22.04 -1.00
C TRP A 138 -4.97 -21.97 -2.34
N PRO A 139 -4.49 -22.60 -3.44
CA PRO A 139 -3.40 -23.58 -3.55
C PRO A 139 -2.03 -22.97 -3.94
N GLY A 140 -1.60 -21.86 -3.35
CA GLY A 140 -0.26 -21.31 -3.57
C GLY A 140 -0.10 -20.49 -4.86
N ARG A 141 -1.12 -19.71 -5.24
CA ARG A 141 -1.14 -18.99 -6.53
C ARG A 141 -0.49 -17.60 -6.51
N GLY A 142 -0.28 -17.00 -5.35
CA GLY A 142 0.16 -15.60 -5.24
C GLY A 142 1.44 -15.27 -6.00
N MET A 143 2.51 -16.03 -5.78
CA MET A 143 3.77 -15.83 -6.49
C MET A 143 3.63 -16.02 -8.00
N ASN A 144 2.89 -17.04 -8.45
CA ASN A 144 2.66 -17.31 -9.86
C ASN A 144 1.85 -16.19 -10.54
N SER A 145 0.79 -15.71 -9.89
CA SER A 145 -0.01 -14.59 -10.38
C SER A 145 0.79 -13.28 -10.37
N GLY A 146 1.58 -13.02 -9.33
CA GLY A 146 2.45 -11.85 -9.25
C GLY A 146 3.55 -11.83 -10.32
N MET A 147 4.20 -12.96 -10.60
CA MET A 147 5.17 -13.06 -11.69
C MET A 147 4.52 -12.87 -13.06
N LYS A 148 3.33 -13.44 -13.28
CA LYS A 148 2.54 -13.22 -14.50
C LYS A 148 2.18 -11.76 -14.69
N ALA A 149 1.73 -11.08 -13.63
CA ALA A 149 1.44 -9.66 -13.61
C ALA A 149 2.69 -8.84 -13.99
N ALA A 150 3.82 -9.08 -13.33
CA ALA A 150 5.07 -8.38 -13.61
C ALA A 150 5.53 -8.58 -15.08
N MET A 151 5.44 -9.81 -15.59
CA MET A 151 5.82 -10.12 -16.97
C MET A 151 4.87 -9.47 -17.99
N ALA A 152 3.56 -9.44 -17.72
CA ALA A 152 2.57 -8.76 -18.55
C ALA A 152 2.81 -7.24 -18.59
N LEU A 153 3.11 -6.63 -17.43
CA LEU A 153 3.46 -5.21 -17.33
C LEU A 153 4.74 -4.90 -18.14
N ALA A 154 5.80 -5.67 -17.95
CA ALA A 154 7.06 -5.50 -18.67
C ALA A 154 6.88 -5.61 -20.18
N ARG A 155 6.09 -6.58 -20.66
CA ARG A 155 5.76 -6.74 -22.09
C ARG A 155 5.05 -5.51 -22.65
N ASN A 156 4.09 -4.92 -21.92
CA ASN A 156 3.40 -3.71 -22.36
C ASN A 156 4.34 -2.50 -22.39
N ILE A 157 5.20 -2.31 -21.38
CA ILE A 157 6.21 -1.24 -21.36
C ILE A 157 7.13 -1.37 -22.58
N VAL A 158 7.71 -2.56 -22.81
CA VAL A 158 8.63 -2.81 -23.92
C VAL A 158 7.91 -2.57 -25.25
N ARG A 159 6.72 -3.16 -25.45
CA ARG A 159 5.93 -2.99 -26.69
C ARG A 159 5.68 -1.52 -27.02
N THR A 160 5.31 -0.72 -26.02
CA THR A 160 5.04 0.71 -26.18
C THR A 160 6.31 1.49 -26.47
N CYS A 161 7.43 1.17 -25.81
CA CYS A 161 8.72 1.81 -26.04
C CYS A 161 9.37 1.41 -27.37
N THR A 162 9.11 0.20 -27.89
CA THR A 162 9.71 -0.33 -29.13
C THR A 162 8.81 -0.26 -30.34
N SER A 163 7.56 0.24 -30.21
CA SER A 163 6.62 0.33 -31.33
C SER A 163 7.19 1.25 -32.42
N LYS A 164 7.44 0.62 -33.57
CA LYS A 164 8.45 0.99 -34.58
C LYS A 164 8.17 2.32 -35.29
N ASN A 165 9.27 3.00 -35.66
CA ASN A 165 9.45 4.13 -36.60
C ASN A 165 9.81 5.53 -36.06
N SER A 166 10.30 5.67 -34.82
CA SER A 166 11.02 6.90 -34.46
C SER A 166 12.28 6.57 -33.68
N ILE A 167 13.38 6.47 -34.41
CA ILE A 167 14.73 6.20 -33.90
C ILE A 167 15.18 7.25 -32.86
N ASN A 168 14.47 8.38 -32.72
CA ASN A 168 14.91 9.49 -31.85
C ASN A 168 13.86 10.07 -30.89
N ILE A 169 12.66 9.47 -30.72
CA ILE A 169 11.66 10.02 -29.78
C ILE A 169 11.04 8.88 -28.97
N ARG A 170 11.45 8.76 -27.69
CA ARG A 170 10.71 7.96 -26.71
C ARG A 170 9.31 8.55 -26.58
N LYS A 171 8.29 7.83 -27.06
CA LYS A 171 6.90 8.23 -26.84
C LYS A 171 6.59 8.17 -25.34
N PRO A 172 5.92 9.18 -24.77
CA PRO A 172 5.46 9.11 -23.39
C PRO A 172 4.46 7.95 -23.26
N LEU A 173 4.63 7.15 -22.22
CA LEU A 173 3.69 6.09 -21.86
C LEU A 173 2.35 6.73 -21.50
N ARG A 174 1.24 6.20 -22.01
CA ARG A 174 -0.11 6.65 -21.70
C ARG A 174 -0.91 5.53 -21.10
N PHE A 175 -1.92 5.87 -20.30
CA PHE A 175 -2.86 4.91 -19.72
C PHE A 175 -3.43 3.93 -20.77
N LEU A 176 -3.79 4.44 -21.96
CA LEU A 176 -4.37 3.64 -23.05
C LEU A 176 -3.45 2.50 -23.53
N ASP A 177 -2.14 2.67 -23.40
CA ASP A 177 -1.16 1.67 -23.82
C ASP A 177 -1.14 0.44 -22.86
N PHE A 178 -1.90 0.48 -21.76
CA PHE A 178 -1.98 -0.57 -20.73
C PHE A 178 -3.39 -1.15 -20.53
N LEU A 179 -4.34 -0.90 -21.43
CA LEU A 179 -5.66 -1.53 -21.36
C LEU A 179 -5.58 -3.07 -21.40
N ASP A 180 -4.63 -3.62 -22.18
CA ASP A 180 -4.37 -5.06 -22.23
C ASP A 180 -3.88 -5.59 -20.87
N TYR A 181 -3.09 -4.80 -20.15
CA TYR A 181 -2.60 -5.14 -18.81
C TYR A 181 -3.72 -5.10 -17.77
N GLU A 182 -4.54 -4.05 -17.76
CA GLU A 182 -5.76 -3.96 -16.93
C GLU A 182 -6.68 -5.15 -17.15
N GLY A 183 -6.99 -5.47 -18.41
CA GLY A 183 -7.84 -6.61 -18.76
C GLY A 183 -7.24 -7.97 -18.39
N PHE A 184 -5.91 -8.10 -18.43
CA PHE A 184 -5.22 -9.29 -17.95
C PHE A 184 -5.32 -9.42 -16.42
N MET A 185 -5.08 -8.33 -15.70
CA MET A 185 -5.13 -8.30 -14.23
C MET A 185 -6.54 -8.59 -13.69
N ALA A 186 -7.59 -8.14 -14.37
CA ALA A 186 -8.97 -8.46 -14.03
C ALA A 186 -9.33 -9.96 -14.17
N ARG A 187 -8.48 -10.76 -14.84
CA ARG A 187 -8.69 -12.20 -15.06
C ARG A 187 -7.81 -13.11 -14.19
N LEU A 188 -6.82 -12.53 -13.50
CA LEU A 188 -5.91 -13.28 -12.62
C LEU A 188 -6.57 -13.64 -11.29
#